data_AF-A0A4Q2KCG1-F1
#
_entry.id   AF-A0A4Q2KCG1-F1
#
_cell.length_a   1.000
_cell.length_b   1.000
_cell.length_c   1.000
_cell.angle_alpha   90.00
_cell.angle_beta   90.00
_cell.angle_gamma   90.00
#
_symmetry.space_group_name_H-M   'P 1'
#
loop_
_entity.id
_entity.type
_entity.pdbx_description
1 polymer ?
#
loop_
_entity_poly.entity_id
_entity_poly.type
_entity_poly.pdbx_seq_one_letter_code
_entity_poly.pdbx_strand_id
1 'polypeptide(L)'
;MNNIDSITLIVAVALAAVGLLLGFGRSLRFFTKGIFGILLSVFLVFTFGGMIKGIPAVGELIVKGDEYFAGLWSFLGYLHLGNVIYYVALFFVVQIVRVVVVRCVGGVFELDNVVMRFLNRLLGAVFTVAAVLLLLLLVFAVFKHFETSEFMVDFLEKIKNTFLFTLYQHNPVVI
;
A
#
# COMPACT_ATOMS: atom_id res chain seq x y z
N MET A 1 11.83 -13.03 -24.63
CA MET A 1 11.00 -12.79 -23.42
C MET A 1 10.63 -14.14 -22.85
N ASN A 2 10.85 -14.34 -21.56
CA ASN A 2 10.45 -15.58 -20.88
C ASN A 2 8.91 -15.63 -20.82
N ASN A 3 8.28 -16.82 -20.78
CA ASN A 3 6.81 -16.95 -20.84
C ASN A 3 6.11 -16.15 -19.72
N ILE A 4 6.74 -16.07 -18.54
CA ILE A 4 6.24 -15.31 -17.38
C ILE A 4 6.27 -13.80 -17.62
N ASP A 5 7.29 -13.27 -18.29
CA ASP A 5 7.37 -11.83 -18.62
C ASP A 5 6.29 -11.45 -19.63
N SER A 6 6.05 -12.30 -20.62
CA SER A 6 4.97 -12.11 -21.59
C SER A 6 3.60 -12.09 -20.91
N ILE A 7 3.34 -13.03 -19.98
CA ILE A 7 2.10 -13.04 -19.19
C ILE A 7 1.98 -11.77 -18.35
N THR A 8 3.05 -11.36 -17.67
CA THR A 8 3.07 -10.16 -16.82
C THR A 8 2.75 -8.91 -17.64
N LEU A 9 3.31 -8.79 -18.85
CA LEU A 9 3.02 -7.70 -19.77
C LEU A 9 1.55 -7.72 -20.23
N ILE A 10 1.02 -8.88 -20.62
CA ILE A 10 -0.38 -9.03 -21.03
C ILE A 10 -1.33 -8.61 -19.90
N VAL A 11 -1.05 -9.05 -18.67
CA VAL A 11 -1.83 -8.66 -17.49
C VAL A 11 -1.73 -7.15 -17.24
N ALA A 12 -0.55 -6.54 -17.36
CA ALA A 12 -0.39 -5.10 -17.20
C ALA A 12 -1.18 -4.31 -18.25
N VAL A 13 -1.17 -4.75 -19.52
CA VAL A 13 -1.96 -4.13 -20.60
C VAL A 13 -3.46 -4.31 -20.35
N ALA A 14 -3.91 -5.50 -19.91
CA ALA A 14 -5.30 -5.74 -19.56
C ALA A 14 -5.77 -4.84 -18.41
N LEU A 15 -4.95 -4.68 -17.36
CA LEU A 15 -5.22 -3.78 -16.24
C LEU A 15 -5.26 -2.31 -16.67
N ALA A 16 -4.36 -1.90 -17.57
CA ALA A 16 -4.37 -0.56 -18.14
C ALA A 16 -5.65 -0.31 -18.95
N ALA A 17 -6.10 -1.28 -19.76
CA ALA A 17 -7.36 -1.21 -20.50
C ALA A 17 -8.57 -1.11 -19.55
N VAL A 18 -8.59 -1.90 -18.47
CA VAL A 18 -9.61 -1.79 -17.42
C VAL A 18 -9.60 -0.39 -16.78
N GLY A 19 -8.42 0.14 -16.47
CA GLY A 19 -8.27 1.50 -15.95
C GLY A 19 -8.74 2.59 -16.92
N LEU A 20 -8.47 2.43 -18.22
CA LEU A 20 -8.98 3.32 -19.27
C LEU A 20 -10.51 3.31 -19.34
N LEU A 21 -11.13 2.14 -19.22
CA LEU A 21 -12.58 1.98 -19.31
C LEU A 21 -13.30 2.49 -18.07
N LEU A 22 -12.77 2.20 -16.88
CA LEU A 22 -13.37 2.62 -15.62
C LEU A 22 -13.13 4.10 -15.33
N GLY A 23 -11.98 4.64 -15.74
CA GLY A 23 -11.51 5.96 -15.36
C GLY A 23 -11.00 6.03 -13.92
N PHE A 24 -10.21 7.05 -13.65
CA PHE A 24 -9.52 7.30 -12.38
C PHE A 24 -10.47 7.40 -11.20
N GLY A 25 -11.56 8.17 -11.29
CA GLY A 25 -12.50 8.33 -10.17
C GLY A 25 -13.12 7.01 -9.70
N ARG A 26 -13.44 6.12 -10.65
CA ARG A 26 -14.04 4.81 -10.37
C ARG A 26 -12.99 3.79 -9.93
N SER A 27 -11.82 3.75 -10.57
CA SER A 27 -10.69 2.92 -10.14
C SER A 27 -10.24 3.29 -8.72
N LEU A 28 -10.12 4.59 -8.42
CA LEU A 28 -9.77 5.08 -7.09
C LEU A 28 -10.76 4.57 -6.05
N ARG A 29 -12.07 4.68 -6.30
CA ARG A 29 -13.11 4.13 -5.41
C ARG A 29 -13.05 2.62 -5.26
N PHE A 30 -12.69 1.90 -6.31
CA PHE A 30 -12.59 0.44 -6.27
C PHE A 30 -11.45 -0.01 -5.34
N PHE A 31 -10.24 0.51 -5.54
CA PHE A 31 -9.06 0.15 -4.74
C PHE A 31 -9.10 0.68 -3.31
N THR A 32 -9.91 1.71 -3.04
CA THR A 32 -10.04 2.30 -1.71
C THR A 32 -11.25 1.82 -0.92
N LYS A 33 -12.16 1.04 -1.53
CA LYS A 33 -13.30 0.41 -0.85
C LYS A 33 -12.97 -1.03 -0.43
N GLY A 34 -13.71 -1.51 0.57
CA GLY A 34 -13.65 -2.90 1.03
C GLY A 34 -12.28 -3.32 1.55
N ILE A 35 -11.91 -4.56 1.26
CA ILE A 35 -10.68 -5.21 1.76
C ILE A 35 -9.42 -4.52 1.19
N PHE A 36 -9.41 -4.18 -0.11
CA PHE A 36 -8.29 -3.47 -0.74
C PHE A 36 -8.01 -2.12 -0.09
N GLY A 37 -9.08 -1.41 0.28
CA GLY A 37 -8.95 -0.21 1.10
C GLY A 37 -8.20 -0.54 2.40
N ILE A 38 -8.70 -1.47 3.20
CA ILE A 38 -8.07 -1.79 4.49
C ILE A 38 -6.58 -2.15 4.30
N LEU A 39 -6.26 -3.01 3.34
CA LEU A 39 -4.88 -3.39 3.02
C LEU A 39 -4.00 -2.18 2.66
N LEU A 40 -4.49 -1.29 1.80
CA LEU A 40 -3.78 -0.08 1.42
C LEU A 40 -3.60 0.88 2.61
N SER A 41 -4.49 0.82 3.62
CA SER A 41 -4.37 1.68 4.83
C SER A 41 -3.25 1.14 5.69
N VAL A 42 -3.26 -0.17 5.93
CA VAL A 42 -2.19 -0.85 6.68
C VAL A 42 -0.86 -0.60 6.00
N PHE A 43 -0.80 -0.71 4.67
CA PHE A 43 0.40 -0.41 3.90
C PHE A 43 0.89 1.03 4.09
N LEU A 44 0.03 2.04 3.90
CA LEU A 44 0.40 3.44 4.10
C LEU A 44 0.85 3.72 5.54
N VAL A 45 0.20 3.10 6.52
CA VAL A 45 0.57 3.21 7.94
C VAL A 45 1.93 2.56 8.20
N PHE A 46 2.22 1.43 7.59
CA PHE A 46 3.53 0.78 7.72
C PHE A 46 4.64 1.62 7.06
N THR A 47 4.42 2.05 5.82
CA THR A 47 5.40 2.84 5.05
C THR A 47 5.66 4.22 5.64
N PHE A 48 4.61 4.98 5.96
CA PHE A 48 4.74 6.35 6.47
C PHE A 48 4.82 6.42 7.98
N GLY A 49 4.32 5.42 8.71
CA GLY A 49 4.30 5.45 10.17
C GLY A 49 5.70 5.45 10.79
N GLY A 50 6.67 4.78 10.16
CA GLY A 50 8.09 4.90 10.57
C GLY A 50 8.62 6.33 10.38
N MET A 51 8.32 6.95 9.23
CA MET A 51 8.74 8.32 8.94
C MET A 51 8.12 9.33 9.92
N ILE A 52 6.82 9.21 10.19
CA ILE A 52 6.09 10.10 11.11
C ILE A 52 6.58 9.92 12.55
N LYS A 53 6.92 8.69 12.96
CA LYS A 53 7.52 8.40 14.27
C LYS A 53 8.89 9.07 14.44
N GLY A 54 9.63 9.27 13.35
CA GLY A 54 10.90 9.98 13.34
C GLY A 54 10.79 11.49 13.62
N ILE A 55 9.58 12.07 13.61
CA ILE A 55 9.37 13.48 13.95
C ILE A 55 9.52 13.65 15.48
N PRO A 56 10.38 14.55 15.97
CA PRO A 56 10.67 14.68 17.41
C PRO A 56 9.42 14.84 18.28
N ALA A 57 8.47 15.69 17.85
CA ALA A 57 7.22 15.91 18.57
C ALA A 57 6.35 14.63 18.70
N VAL A 58 6.37 13.76 17.69
CA VAL A 58 5.59 12.51 17.71
C VAL A 58 6.32 11.45 18.52
N GLY A 59 7.63 11.33 18.34
CA GLY A 59 8.48 10.43 19.11
C GLY A 59 8.38 10.69 20.61
N GLU A 60 8.42 11.96 21.04
CA GLU A 60 8.26 12.33 22.45
C GLU A 60 6.90 11.95 23.03
N LEU A 61 5.81 12.07 22.25
CA LEU A 61 4.48 11.65 22.70
C LEU A 61 4.38 10.13 22.87
N ILE A 62 5.04 9.37 22.00
CA ILE A 62 5.10 7.90 22.11
C ILE A 62 5.86 7.50 23.38
N VAL A 63 7.02 8.12 23.62
CA VAL A 63 7.84 7.85 24.82
C VAL A 63 7.10 8.21 26.10
N LYS A 64 6.46 9.39 26.17
CA LYS A 64 5.63 9.80 27.32
C LYS A 64 4.47 8.83 27.55
N GLY A 65 3.88 8.31 26.48
CA GLY A 65 2.86 7.27 26.55
C GLY A 65 3.39 5.98 27.16
N ASP A 66 4.52 5.47 26.65
CA ASP A 66 5.17 4.26 27.15
C ASP A 66 5.56 4.39 28.64
N GLU A 67 6.12 5.53 29.04
CA GLU A 67 6.46 5.83 30.44
C GLU A 67 5.23 5.85 31.36
N TYR A 68 4.13 6.46 30.90
CA TYR A 68 2.87 6.49 31.65
C TYR A 68 2.30 5.07 31.87
N PHE A 69 2.30 4.23 30.82
CA PHE A 69 1.79 2.86 30.94
C PHE A 69 2.72 1.95 31.75
N ALA A 70 4.04 2.12 31.64
CA ALA A 70 5.01 1.41 32.46
C ALA A 70 4.87 1.74 33.95
N GLY A 71 4.54 3.00 34.28
CA GLY A 71 4.29 3.44 35.66
C GLY A 71 3.01 2.86 36.28
N LEU A 72 2.01 2.53 35.47
CA LEU A 72 0.78 1.85 35.93
C LEU A 72 1.02 0.36 36.16
N TRP A 73 1.74 -0.30 35.25
CA TRP A 73 2.08 -1.71 35.37
C TRP A 73 3.29 -2.04 34.48
N SER A 74 4.32 -2.67 35.05
CA SER A 74 5.54 -3.04 34.31
C SER A 74 5.29 -3.92 33.08
N PHE A 75 4.24 -4.73 33.09
CA PHE A 75 3.81 -5.54 31.94
C PHE A 75 3.30 -4.68 30.77
N LEU A 76 2.61 -3.57 31.05
CA LEU A 76 2.10 -2.66 30.02
C LEU A 76 3.24 -1.88 29.34
N GLY A 77 4.32 -1.59 30.09
CA GLY A 77 5.55 -1.02 29.55
C GLY A 77 6.30 -1.99 28.62
N TYR A 78 6.36 -3.28 28.96
CA TYR A 78 6.98 -4.30 28.10
C TYR A 78 6.32 -4.42 26.72
N LEU A 79 5.01 -4.15 26.63
CA LEU A 79 4.26 -4.20 25.38
C LEU A 79 4.43 -2.94 24.51
N HIS A 80 5.17 -1.92 24.96
CA HIS A 80 5.30 -0.63 24.26
C HIS A 80 3.93 -0.08 23.81
N LEU A 81 2.97 -0.02 24.73
CA LEU A 81 1.58 0.34 24.42
C LEU A 81 1.44 1.73 23.78
N GLY A 82 2.33 2.68 24.08
CA GLY A 82 2.40 3.96 23.39
C GLY A 82 2.66 3.78 21.89
N ASN A 83 3.55 2.87 21.51
CA ASN A 83 3.81 2.53 20.11
C ASN A 83 2.60 1.84 19.45
N VAL A 84 1.92 0.94 20.16
CA VAL A 84 0.70 0.29 19.66
C VAL A 84 -0.42 1.30 19.44
N ILE A 85 -0.68 2.16 20.44
CA ILE A 85 -1.70 3.22 20.37
C ILE A 85 -1.38 4.19 19.24
N TYR A 86 -0.11 4.54 19.03
CA TYR A 86 0.33 5.37 17.92
C TYR A 86 -0.07 4.78 16.56
N TYR A 87 0.24 3.51 16.29
CA TYR A 87 -0.11 2.88 15.01
C TYR A 87 -1.62 2.71 14.83
N VAL A 88 -2.35 2.42 15.91
CA VAL A 88 -3.82 2.36 15.89
C VAL A 88 -4.42 3.73 15.57
N ALA A 89 -3.95 4.79 16.23
CA ALA A 89 -4.40 6.16 15.98
C ALA A 89 -4.06 6.61 14.55
N LEU A 90 -2.83 6.35 14.10
CA LEU A 90 -2.39 6.67 12.74
C LEU A 90 -3.24 5.95 11.69
N PHE A 91 -3.63 4.70 11.95
CA PHE A 91 -4.53 3.96 11.08
C PHE A 91 -5.89 4.62 10.93
N PHE A 92 -6.51 5.09 12.03
CA PHE A 92 -7.76 5.85 11.94
C PHE A 92 -7.59 7.18 11.18
N VAL A 93 -6.50 7.91 11.43
CA VAL A 93 -6.20 9.15 10.70
C VAL A 93 -6.07 8.88 9.20
N VAL A 94 -5.30 7.87 8.80
CA VAL A 94 -5.13 7.48 7.38
C VAL A 94 -6.46 7.05 6.76
N GLN A 95 -7.32 6.35 7.50
CA GLN A 95 -8.66 6.01 7.01
C GLN A 95 -9.52 7.25 6.75
N ILE A 96 -9.54 8.20 7.69
CA ILE A 96 -10.30 9.46 7.54
C ILE A 96 -9.77 10.25 6.33
N VAL A 97 -8.45 10.47 6.28
CA VAL A 97 -7.79 11.19 5.18
C VAL A 97 -8.12 10.53 3.85
N ARG A 98 -8.07 9.20 3.76
CA ARG A 98 -8.47 8.50 2.54
C ARG A 98 -9.91 8.80 2.15
N VAL A 99 -10.86 8.66 3.06
CA VAL A 99 -12.29 8.86 2.73
C VAL A 99 -12.49 10.27 2.15
N VAL A 100 -11.82 11.27 2.73
CA VAL A 100 -11.81 12.64 2.22
C VAL A 100 -11.17 12.72 0.83
N VAL A 101 -9.96 12.18 0.66
CA VAL A 101 -9.22 12.19 -0.62
C VAL A 101 -10.03 11.53 -1.73
N VAL A 102 -10.58 10.34 -1.50
CA VAL A 102 -11.36 9.60 -2.50
C VAL A 102 -12.62 10.37 -2.90
N ARG A 103 -13.28 11.03 -1.94
CA ARG A 103 -14.49 11.82 -2.22
C ARG A 103 -14.17 13.09 -2.99
N CYS A 104 -13.12 13.81 -2.60
CA CYS A 104 -12.70 15.05 -3.27
C CYS A 104 -12.13 14.78 -4.66
N VAL A 105 -11.11 13.92 -4.74
CA VAL A 105 -10.42 13.59 -5.99
C VAL A 105 -11.36 12.88 -6.96
N GLY A 106 -12.13 11.90 -6.48
CA GLY A 106 -13.12 11.22 -7.30
C GLY A 106 -14.19 12.16 -7.85
N GLY A 107 -14.56 13.21 -7.12
CA GLY A 107 -15.51 14.22 -7.59
C GLY A 107 -14.94 15.15 -8.66
N VAL A 108 -13.67 15.59 -8.50
CA VAL A 108 -13.02 16.50 -9.47
C VAL A 108 -12.81 15.83 -10.83
N PHE A 109 -12.43 14.54 -10.85
CA PHE A 109 -12.17 13.83 -12.10
C PHE A 109 -13.43 13.32 -12.82
N GLU A 110 -14.61 13.52 -12.23
CA GLU A 110 -15.91 13.22 -12.84
C GLU A 110 -16.58 14.45 -13.49
N LEU A 111 -15.90 15.60 -13.53
CA LEU A 111 -16.39 16.79 -14.22
C LEU A 111 -16.59 16.52 -15.72
N ASP A 112 -17.74 16.95 -16.25
CA ASP A 112 -18.17 16.64 -17.62
C ASP A 112 -17.59 17.62 -18.65
N ASN A 113 -16.26 17.58 -18.81
CA ASN A 113 -15.60 18.26 -19.93
C ASN A 113 -14.66 17.28 -20.67
N VAL A 114 -14.40 17.55 -21.95
CA VAL A 114 -13.65 16.63 -22.84
C VAL A 114 -12.23 16.37 -22.31
N VAL A 115 -11.57 17.41 -21.80
CA VAL A 115 -10.19 17.33 -21.28
C VAL A 115 -10.12 16.46 -20.01
N MET A 116 -11.03 16.69 -19.05
CA MET A 116 -11.14 15.91 -17.81
C MET A 116 -11.59 14.49 -18.08
N ARG A 117 -12.44 14.24 -19.08
CA ARG A 117 -12.80 12.88 -19.48
C ARG A 117 -11.58 12.12 -20.03
N PHE A 118 -10.74 12.77 -20.83
CA PHE A 118 -9.49 12.18 -21.30
C PHE A 118 -8.51 11.92 -20.14
N LEU A 119 -8.27 12.92 -19.29
CA LEU A 119 -7.40 12.79 -18.12
C LEU A 119 -7.89 11.71 -17.15
N ASN A 120 -9.19 11.64 -16.90
CA ASN A 120 -9.81 10.62 -16.04
C ASN A 120 -9.52 9.22 -16.59
N ARG A 121 -9.63 8.99 -17.90
CA ARG A 121 -9.32 7.68 -18.49
C ARG A 121 -7.83 7.36 -18.41
N LEU A 122 -6.97 8.31 -18.81
CA LEU A 122 -5.52 8.10 -18.84
C LEU A 122 -4.95 7.88 -17.44
N LEU A 123 -5.34 8.70 -16.47
CA LEU A 123 -4.96 8.52 -15.07
C LEU A 123 -5.56 7.24 -14.49
N GLY A 124 -6.76 6.84 -14.93
CA GLY A 124 -7.35 5.55 -14.57
C GLY A 124 -6.49 4.37 -15.00
N ALA A 125 -5.97 4.41 -16.23
CA ALA A 125 -5.06 3.40 -16.77
C ALA A 125 -3.80 3.25 -15.91
N VAL A 126 -3.12 4.39 -15.68
CA VAL A 126 -1.87 4.43 -14.92
C VAL A 126 -2.11 4.03 -13.46
N PHE A 127 -3.17 4.55 -12.86
CA PHE A 127 -3.51 4.27 -11.46
C PHE A 127 -3.85 2.80 -11.23
N THR A 128 -4.64 2.16 -12.10
CA THR A 128 -5.00 0.75 -11.94
C THR A 128 -3.76 -0.14 -11.99
N VAL A 129 -2.84 0.10 -12.94
CA VAL A 129 -1.57 -0.64 -13.01
C VAL A 129 -0.73 -0.39 -11.77
N ALA A 130 -0.55 0.88 -11.38
CA ALA A 130 0.24 1.25 -10.21
C ALA A 130 -0.32 0.66 -8.90
N ALA A 131 -1.64 0.67 -8.72
CA ALA A 131 -2.30 0.12 -7.55
C ALA A 131 -2.09 -1.39 -7.43
N VAL A 132 -2.19 -2.14 -8.53
CA VAL A 132 -1.93 -3.59 -8.53
C VAL A 132 -0.45 -3.87 -8.29
N LEU A 133 0.46 -3.11 -8.89
CA LEU A 133 1.90 -3.24 -8.61
C LEU A 133 2.23 -2.96 -7.14
N LEU A 134 1.62 -1.96 -6.52
CA LEU A 134 1.77 -1.68 -5.09
C LEU A 134 1.28 -2.85 -4.23
N LEU A 135 0.14 -3.45 -4.58
CA LEU A 135 -0.36 -4.64 -3.88
C LEU A 135 0.58 -5.84 -4.07
N LEU A 136 1.15 -6.01 -5.26
CA LEU A 136 2.14 -7.05 -5.54
C LEU A 136 3.39 -6.86 -4.67
N LEU A 137 3.90 -5.62 -4.56
CA LEU A 137 5.03 -5.30 -3.68
C LEU A 137 4.71 -5.60 -2.22
N LEU A 138 3.48 -5.34 -1.76
CA LEU A 138 3.04 -5.72 -0.43
C LEU A 138 3.06 -7.24 -0.23
N VAL A 139 2.56 -8.01 -1.20
CA VAL A 139 2.59 -9.48 -1.16
C VAL A 139 4.04 -9.99 -1.12
N PHE A 140 4.93 -9.43 -1.95
CA PHE A 140 6.35 -9.75 -1.93
C PHE A 140 7.02 -9.39 -0.60
N ALA A 141 6.56 -8.34 0.07
CA ALA A 141 7.07 -7.99 1.38
C ALA A 141 6.70 -9.03 2.44
N VAL A 142 5.49 -9.55 2.39
CA VAL A 142 5.07 -10.69 3.23
C VAL A 142 5.88 -11.94 2.89
N PHE A 143 6.07 -12.23 1.61
CA PHE A 143 6.82 -13.42 1.15
C PHE A 143 8.27 -13.42 1.60
N LYS A 144 8.92 -12.24 1.66
CA LYS A 144 10.29 -12.14 2.18
C LYS A 144 10.42 -12.55 3.64
N HIS A 145 9.35 -12.46 4.45
CA HIS A 145 9.34 -12.99 5.81
C HIS A 145 9.37 -14.54 5.87
N PHE A 146 8.98 -15.20 4.77
CA PHE A 146 8.93 -16.67 4.65
C PHE A 146 9.96 -17.21 3.64
N GLU A 147 10.99 -16.43 3.32
CA GLU A 147 11.95 -16.73 2.26
C GLU A 147 12.69 -18.07 2.45
N THR A 148 12.86 -18.52 3.69
CA THR A 148 13.51 -19.80 4.02
C THR A 148 12.61 -21.02 3.87
N SER A 149 11.32 -20.84 3.56
CA SER A 149 10.39 -21.97 3.37
C SER A 149 10.61 -22.64 2.01
N GLU A 150 10.44 -23.97 1.94
CA GLU A 150 10.60 -24.73 0.70
C GLU A 150 9.73 -24.19 -0.45
N PHE A 151 8.49 -23.79 -0.13
CA PHE A 151 7.58 -23.16 -1.08
C PHE A 151 8.17 -21.88 -1.69
N MET A 152 8.76 -21.01 -0.86
CA MET A 152 9.32 -19.75 -1.34
C MET A 152 10.59 -19.95 -2.15
N VAL A 153 11.43 -20.91 -1.80
CA VAL A 153 12.64 -21.24 -2.57
C VAL A 153 12.28 -21.70 -3.99
N ASP A 154 11.33 -22.64 -4.11
CA ASP A 154 10.82 -23.12 -5.41
C ASP A 154 10.13 -22.00 -6.21
N PHE A 155 9.35 -21.14 -5.54
CA PHE A 155 8.72 -19.98 -6.19
C PHE A 155 9.76 -18.99 -6.75
N LEU A 156 10.78 -18.63 -5.96
CA LEU A 156 11.82 -17.69 -6.37
C LEU A 156 12.66 -18.23 -7.52
N GLU A 157 12.90 -19.54 -7.55
CA GLU A 157 13.58 -20.20 -8.67
C GLU A 157 12.77 -20.11 -9.97
N LYS A 158 11.44 -20.32 -9.89
CA LYS A 158 10.53 -20.23 -11.05
C LYS A 158 10.44 -18.83 -11.65
N ILE A 159 10.54 -17.79 -10.84
CA ILE A 159 10.51 -16.40 -11.33
C ILE A 159 11.92 -15.85 -11.61
N LYS A 160 12.99 -16.61 -11.36
CA LYS A 160 14.37 -16.17 -11.58
C LYS A 160 14.57 -15.69 -13.03
N ASN A 161 15.22 -14.55 -13.20
CA ASN A 161 15.41 -13.85 -14.48
C ASN A 161 14.15 -13.25 -15.12
N THR A 162 13.05 -13.09 -14.38
CA THR A 162 11.84 -12.38 -14.84
C THR A 162 11.76 -11.00 -14.19
N PHE A 163 10.91 -10.13 -14.75
CA PHE A 163 10.60 -8.82 -14.17
C PHE A 163 10.06 -8.91 -12.74
N LEU A 164 9.28 -9.97 -12.42
CA LEU A 164 8.75 -10.20 -11.07
C LEU A 164 9.86 -10.44 -10.06
N PHE A 165 10.93 -11.13 -10.45
CA PHE A 165 12.09 -11.34 -9.58
C PHE A 165 12.86 -10.04 -9.35
N THR A 166 13.02 -9.20 -10.38
CA THR A 166 13.61 -7.86 -10.20
C THR A 166 12.80 -7.01 -9.23
N LEU A 167 11.47 -7.01 -9.35
CA LEU A 167 10.56 -6.33 -8.41
C LEU A 167 10.66 -6.88 -6.98
N TYR A 168 10.76 -8.20 -6.82
CA TYR A 168 10.95 -8.84 -5.52
C TYR A 168 12.26 -8.41 -4.86
N GLN A 169 13.37 -8.43 -5.60
CA GLN A 169 14.69 -8.07 -5.07
C GLN A 169 14.82 -6.59 -4.70
N HIS A 170 14.23 -5.70 -5.50
CA HIS A 170 14.31 -4.25 -5.30
C HIS A 170 13.07 -3.69 -4.61
N ASN A 171 12.36 -4.52 -3.84
CA ASN A 171 11.13 -4.11 -3.19
C ASN A 171 11.40 -3.06 -2.09
N PRO A 172 10.98 -1.79 -2.26
CA PRO A 172 11.26 -0.74 -1.28
C PRO A 172 10.45 -0.91 0.02
N VAL A 173 9.47 -1.79 0.02
CA VAL A 173 8.61 -2.06 1.18
C VAL A 173 9.31 -2.94 2.20
N VAL A 174 10.31 -3.73 1.78
CA VAL A 174 11.10 -4.56 2.69
C VAL A 174 12.38 -3.83 3.06
N ILE A 175 12.28 -3.03 4.13
CA ILE A 175 13.42 -2.47 4.84
C ILE A 175 14.00 -3.54 5.75
#